data_AF-A0A099P766-F1
#
_entry.id   AF-A0A099P766-F1
#
_cell.length_a   1.000
_cell.length_b   1.000
_cell.length_c   1.000
_cell.angle_alpha   90.00
_cell.angle_beta   90.00
_cell.angle_gamma   90.00
#
_symmetry.space_group_name_H-M   'P 1'
#
loop_
_entity.id
_entity.type
_entity.pdbx_description
1 polymer ?
#
loop_
_entity_poly.entity_id
_entity_poly.type
_entity_poly.pdbx_seq_one_letter_code
_entity_poly.pdbx_strand_id
1 'polypeptide(L)'
;MAQGNLKLSKKKAARVTKHQKNPKAAAPKIYKSKHVSTKEKQVQKLTKQHQAKLISSTEKLISSRVGHLELLKGDRRTLEKEERLREQAKATKAKAASGK
;
A
#
# COMPACT_ATOMS: atom_id res chain seq x y z
N MET A 1 -36.39 64.85 23.69
CA MET A 1 -34.95 64.68 23.36
C MET A 1 -34.80 63.47 22.44
N ALA A 2 -34.83 63.65 21.12
CA ALA A 2 -34.69 62.56 20.18
C ALA A 2 -33.22 62.09 20.15
N GLN A 3 -32.94 60.91 20.71
CA GLN A 3 -31.63 60.27 20.59
C GLN A 3 -31.48 59.77 19.14
N GLY A 4 -30.67 60.47 18.35
CA GLY A 4 -30.34 60.05 16.99
C GLY A 4 -29.65 58.68 16.97
N ASN A 5 -29.92 57.88 15.93
CA ASN A 5 -29.36 56.54 15.76
C ASN A 5 -27.81 56.59 15.76
N LEU A 6 -27.19 56.06 16.81
CA LEU A 6 -25.75 55.84 16.88
C LEU A 6 -25.36 54.78 15.83
N LYS A 7 -24.60 55.19 14.80
CA LYS A 7 -24.02 54.26 13.83
C LYS A 7 -23.00 53.37 14.54
N LEU A 8 -23.43 52.17 14.92
CA LEU A 8 -22.53 51.15 15.47
C LEU A 8 -21.52 50.75 14.39
N SER A 9 -20.23 50.86 14.72
CA SER A 9 -19.16 50.47 13.81
C SER A 9 -19.21 48.97 13.51
N LYS A 10 -18.81 48.58 12.29
CA LYS A 10 -18.79 47.16 11.88
C LYS A 10 -17.84 46.39 12.80
N LYS A 11 -18.31 45.26 13.35
CA LYS A 11 -17.50 44.35 14.17
C LYS A 11 -16.24 43.95 13.39
N LYS A 12 -15.07 44.19 13.99
CA LYS A 12 -13.77 43.79 13.40
C LYS A 12 -13.69 42.27 13.30
N ALA A 13 -13.01 41.78 12.27
CA ALA A 13 -12.77 40.35 12.11
C ALA A 13 -12.03 39.79 13.33
N ALA A 14 -12.49 38.64 13.84
CA ALA A 14 -11.86 37.99 14.98
C ALA A 14 -10.41 37.61 14.63
N ARG A 15 -9.47 37.93 15.54
CA ARG A 15 -8.05 37.58 15.40
C ARG A 15 -7.90 36.06 15.37
N VAL A 16 -7.52 35.51 14.22
CA VAL A 16 -7.18 34.09 14.10
C VAL A 16 -5.89 33.85 14.89
N THR A 17 -5.97 33.06 15.97
CA THR A 17 -4.79 32.72 16.77
C THR A 17 -3.97 31.63 16.06
N LYS A 18 -2.64 31.58 16.30
CA LYS A 18 -1.75 30.55 15.73
C LYS A 18 -2.16 29.11 16.06
N HIS A 19 -3.01 28.91 17.07
CA HIS A 19 -3.48 27.60 17.52
C HIS A 19 -4.91 27.26 17.11
N GLN A 20 -5.53 28.05 16.24
CA GLN A 20 -6.88 27.80 15.77
C GLN A 20 -6.90 26.61 14.78
N LYS A 21 -7.35 25.45 15.27
CA LYS A 21 -7.48 24.19 14.50
C LYS A 21 -8.77 24.12 13.67
N ASN A 22 -9.19 25.22 13.06
CA ASN A 22 -10.34 25.17 12.15
C ASN A 22 -9.84 24.63 10.79
N PRO A 23 -10.30 23.46 10.33
CA PRO A 23 -9.93 22.98 9.00
C PRO A 23 -10.36 24.00 7.95
N LYS A 24 -9.55 24.18 6.89
CA LYS A 24 -9.92 25.00 5.72
C LYS A 24 -11.28 24.53 5.18
N ALA A 25 -12.06 25.41 4.57
CA ALA A 25 -13.40 25.07 4.04
C ALA A 25 -13.38 23.87 3.08
N ALA A 26 -12.30 23.69 2.31
CA ALA A 26 -12.10 22.56 1.39
C ALA A 26 -11.28 21.40 1.97
N ALA A 27 -11.06 21.35 3.29
CA ALA A 27 -10.30 20.25 3.89
C ALA A 27 -11.12 18.95 3.89
N PRO A 28 -10.49 17.80 3.60
CA PRO A 28 -11.18 16.51 3.64
C PRO A 28 -11.71 16.21 5.05
N LYS A 29 -12.97 15.79 5.14
CA LYS A 29 -13.61 15.44 6.41
C LYS A 29 -12.99 14.17 6.98
N ILE A 30 -12.45 14.25 8.19
CA ILE A 30 -11.84 13.10 8.86
C ILE A 30 -12.95 12.27 9.51
N TYR A 31 -13.31 11.14 8.89
CA TYR A 31 -14.27 10.16 9.42
C TYR A 31 -13.62 9.17 10.39
N LYS A 32 -12.92 9.67 11.41
CA LYS A 32 -12.36 8.82 12.48
C LYS A 32 -13.26 8.92 13.70
N SER A 33 -13.38 7.83 14.46
CA SER A 33 -14.03 7.85 15.77
C SER A 33 -13.39 8.91 16.65
N LYS A 34 -14.20 9.76 17.27
CA LYS A 34 -13.76 10.80 18.22
C LYS A 34 -13.40 10.19 19.59
N HIS A 35 -14.01 9.07 19.92
CA HIS A 35 -13.85 8.37 21.21
C HIS A 35 -13.25 7.00 20.93
N VAL A 36 -11.93 6.96 20.80
CA VAL A 36 -11.17 5.71 20.74
C VAL A 36 -10.53 5.50 22.11
N SER A 37 -10.79 4.37 22.74
CA SER A 37 -10.23 4.06 24.06
C SER A 37 -8.69 3.98 23.98
N THR A 38 -8.01 4.25 25.09
CA THR A 38 -6.54 4.14 25.15
C THR A 38 -6.08 2.72 24.83
N LYS A 39 -6.86 1.72 25.26
CA LYS A 39 -6.64 0.29 24.96
C LYS A 39 -6.74 0.00 23.46
N GLU A 40 -7.79 0.48 22.78
CA GLU A 40 -7.92 0.30 21.32
C GLU A 40 -6.75 0.91 20.55
N LYS A 41 -6.26 2.09 20.94
CA LYS A 41 -5.08 2.71 20.30
C LYS A 41 -3.83 1.85 20.47
N GLN A 42 -3.64 1.26 21.65
CA GLN A 42 -2.51 0.37 21.93
C GLN A 42 -2.60 -0.91 21.12
N VAL A 43 -3.79 -1.54 21.06
CA VAL A 43 -4.03 -2.74 20.25
C VAL A 43 -3.73 -2.45 18.78
N GLN A 44 -4.26 -1.36 18.22
CA GLN A 44 -3.98 -0.98 16.82
C GLN A 44 -2.49 -0.75 16.55
N LYS A 45 -1.76 -0.17 17.51
CA LYS A 45 -0.30 0.02 17.40
C LYS A 45 0.42 -1.33 17.36
N LEU A 46 0.06 -2.26 18.26
CA LEU A 46 0.63 -3.61 18.29
C LEU A 46 0.30 -4.37 17.01
N THR A 47 -0.94 -4.34 16.55
CA THR A 47 -1.36 -5.01 15.31
C THR A 47 -0.50 -4.57 14.13
N LYS A 48 -0.25 -3.26 13.98
CA LYS A 48 0.62 -2.73 12.91
C LYS A 48 2.06 -3.25 13.01
N GLN A 49 2.62 -3.28 14.21
CA GLN A 49 3.99 -3.77 14.43
C GLN A 49 4.11 -5.27 14.12
N HIS A 50 3.14 -6.07 14.57
CA HIS A 50 3.13 -7.51 14.31
C HIS A 50 2.88 -7.83 12.84
N GLN A 51 1.96 -7.13 12.18
CA GLN A 51 1.71 -7.31 10.74
C GLN A 51 2.95 -7.01 9.89
N ALA A 52 3.64 -5.89 10.15
CA ALA A 52 4.87 -5.55 9.43
C ALA A 52 5.97 -6.61 9.62
N LYS A 53 6.14 -7.11 10.85
CA LYS A 53 7.11 -8.17 11.16
C LYS A 53 6.75 -9.49 10.48
N LEU A 54 5.47 -9.87 10.49
CA LEU A 54 4.99 -11.10 9.85
C LEU A 54 5.25 -11.06 8.35
N ILE A 55 4.89 -9.96 7.66
CA ILE A 55 5.12 -9.79 6.23
C ILE A 55 6.61 -9.95 5.90
N SER A 56 7.49 -9.19 6.57
CA SER A 56 8.94 -9.26 6.33
C SER A 56 9.51 -10.67 6.59
N SER A 57 9.04 -11.35 7.64
CA SER A 57 9.46 -12.72 7.93
C SER A 57 8.98 -13.72 6.87
N THR A 58 7.75 -13.57 6.38
CA THR A 58 7.21 -14.41 5.31
C THR A 58 7.90 -14.17 3.97
N GLU A 59 8.19 -12.92 3.62
CA GLU A 59 8.94 -12.57 2.41
C GLU A 59 10.34 -13.18 2.45
N LYS A 60 11.04 -13.07 3.57
CA LYS A 60 12.37 -13.68 3.75
C LYS A 60 12.32 -15.19 3.59
N LEU A 61 11.33 -15.86 4.18
CA LEU A 61 11.15 -17.31 4.09
C LEU A 61 10.79 -17.77 2.68
N ILE A 62 9.95 -17.02 1.97
CA ILE A 62 9.61 -17.30 0.57
C ILE A 62 10.86 -17.13 -0.29
N SER A 63 11.59 -16.03 -0.16
CA SER A 63 12.82 -15.78 -0.92
C SER A 63 13.90 -16.83 -0.65
N SER A 64 14.07 -17.27 0.60
CA SER A 64 15.05 -18.33 0.90
C SER A 64 14.67 -19.67 0.28
N ARG A 65 13.37 -20.01 0.29
CA ARG A 65 12.88 -21.25 -0.33
C ARG A 65 12.94 -21.18 -1.86
N VAL A 66 12.50 -20.07 -2.45
CA VAL A 66 12.53 -19.87 -3.91
C VAL A 66 13.96 -19.86 -4.42
N GLY A 67 14.87 -19.10 -3.80
CA GLY A 67 16.28 -19.08 -4.22
C GLY A 67 16.97 -20.44 -4.05
N HIS A 68 16.66 -21.19 -2.98
CA HIS A 68 17.19 -22.55 -2.84
C HIS A 68 16.61 -23.50 -3.91
N LEU A 69 15.33 -23.37 -4.25
CA LEU A 69 14.69 -24.16 -5.30
C LEU A 69 15.21 -23.81 -6.69
N GLU A 70 15.52 -22.55 -6.97
CA GLU A 70 16.18 -22.11 -8.20
C GLU A 70 17.57 -22.75 -8.34
N LEU A 71 18.34 -22.86 -7.25
CA LEU A 71 19.63 -23.57 -7.27
C LEU A 71 19.48 -25.08 -7.51
N LEU A 72 18.46 -25.72 -6.93
CA LEU A 72 18.27 -27.17 -7.04
C LEU A 72 17.62 -27.60 -8.36
N LYS A 73 16.62 -26.84 -8.82
CA LYS A 73 15.75 -27.21 -9.95
C LYS A 73 15.96 -26.35 -11.19
N GLY A 74 16.62 -25.21 -11.06
CA GLY A 74 16.76 -24.20 -12.12
C GLY A 74 15.63 -23.18 -12.12
N ASP A 75 15.90 -22.01 -12.70
CA ASP A 75 14.93 -20.93 -12.84
C ASP A 75 13.78 -21.33 -13.78
N ARG A 76 12.55 -20.94 -13.43
CA ARG A 76 11.38 -21.21 -14.28
C ARG A 76 11.57 -20.75 -15.73
N ARG A 77 12.21 -19.60 -15.93
CA ARG A 77 12.44 -19.03 -17.26
C ARG A 77 13.44 -19.83 -18.10
N THR A 78 14.43 -20.46 -17.47
CA THR A 78 15.40 -21.29 -18.19
C THR A 78 14.78 -22.63 -18.53
N LEU A 79 14.06 -23.25 -17.59
CA LEU A 79 13.31 -24.49 -17.81
C LEU A 79 12.29 -24.36 -18.95
N GLU A 80 11.46 -23.33 -18.95
CA GLU A 80 10.46 -23.10 -20.01
C GLU A 80 11.12 -22.89 -21.39
N LYS A 81 12.30 -22.25 -21.43
CA LYS A 81 13.07 -22.10 -22.67
C LYS A 81 13.65 -23.42 -23.14
N GLU A 82 14.23 -24.20 -22.23
CA GLU A 82 14.77 -25.53 -22.54
C GLU A 82 13.69 -26.48 -23.04
N GLU A 83 12.52 -26.48 -22.43
CA GLU A 83 11.36 -27.27 -22.86
C GLU A 83 10.93 -26.88 -24.27
N ARG A 84 10.77 -25.58 -24.54
CA ARG A 84 10.41 -25.08 -25.88
C ARG A 84 11.45 -25.48 -26.93
N LEU A 85 12.74 -25.37 -26.62
CA LEU A 85 13.82 -25.78 -27.53
C LEU A 85 13.81 -27.30 -27.78
N ARG A 86 13.56 -28.09 -26.73
CA ARG A 86 13.43 -29.56 -26.85
C ARG A 86 12.23 -29.95 -27.71
N GLU A 87 11.09 -29.28 -27.56
CA GLU A 87 9.90 -29.52 -28.39
C GLU A 87 10.14 -29.17 -29.86
N GLN A 88 10.77 -28.02 -30.13
CA GLN A 88 11.14 -27.63 -31.50
C GLN A 88 12.09 -28.66 -32.12
N ALA A 89 13.10 -29.12 -31.39
CA ALA A 89 14.03 -30.14 -31.86
C ALA A 89 13.36 -31.51 -32.09
N LYS A 90 12.35 -31.88 -31.29
CA LYS A 90 11.55 -33.09 -31.52
C LYS A 90 10.69 -32.95 -32.77
N ALA A 91 10.04 -31.80 -32.96
CA ALA A 91 9.20 -31.53 -34.11
C ALA A 91 10.00 -31.52 -35.43
N THR A 92 11.21 -30.95 -35.44
CA THR A 92 12.09 -30.98 -36.62
C THR A 92 12.56 -32.40 -36.94
N LYS A 93 12.96 -33.18 -35.92
CA LYS A 93 13.33 -34.60 -36.10
C LYS A 93 12.17 -35.46 -36.62
N ALA A 94 10.97 -35.26 -36.10
CA ALA A 94 9.77 -35.98 -36.56
C ALA A 94 9.45 -35.66 -38.02
N LYS A 95 9.52 -34.38 -38.42
CA LYS A 95 9.35 -33.97 -39.83
C LYS A 95 10.42 -34.54 -40.76
N ALA A 96 11.68 -34.61 -40.29
CA ALA A 96 12.76 -35.21 -41.06
C ALA A 96 12.60 -36.74 -41.22
N ALA A 97 12.02 -37.41 -40.22
CA ALA A 97 11.74 -38.84 -40.26
C ALA A 97 10.51 -39.21 -41.12
N SER A 98 9.50 -38.33 -41.21
CA SER A 98 8.31 -38.54 -42.05
C SER A 98 8.50 -38.13 -43.52
N GLY A 99 9.65 -37.56 -43.87
CA GLY A 99 9.98 -37.07 -45.22
C GLY A 99 10.85 -38.03 -46.04
N LYS A 100 10.99 -39.29 -45.62
CA LYS A 100 11.55 -40.41 -46.38
C LYS A 100 10.46 -41.45 -46.57
#